data_AF-A0A7Y4SCV1-F1
#
_entry.id   AF-A0A7Y4SCV1-F1
#
_cell.length_a   1.000
_cell.length_b   1.000
_cell.length_c   1.000
_cell.angle_alpha   90.00
_cell.angle_beta   90.00
_cell.angle_gamma   90.00
#
_symmetry.space_group_name_H-M   'P 1'
#
loop_
_entity.id
_entity.type
_entity.pdbx_description
1 polymer ?
#
loop_
_entity_poly.entity_id
_entity_poly.type
_entity_poly.pdbx_seq_one_letter_code
_entity_poly.pdbx_strand_id
1 'polypeptide(L)' 'MRCTRCGGLMVFEEFEDFVLGSGDDGFLGRRCINCGAMVDSVIAAHRRFTSQAAASSPALTTV' A
#
# COMPACT_ATOMS: atom_id res chain seq x y z
N MET A 1 -10.85 3.55 -6.13
CA MET A 1 -10.27 2.68 -5.08
C MET A 1 -10.57 3.28 -3.71
N ARG A 2 -10.96 2.47 -2.71
CA ARG A 2 -11.17 2.93 -1.33
C ARG A 2 -10.04 2.45 -0.43
N CYS A 3 -9.74 3.21 0.61
CA CYS A 3 -8.72 2.85 1.60
C CYS A 3 -9.14 1.58 2.34
N THR A 4 -8.27 0.57 2.38
CA THR A 4 -8.53 -0.68 3.10
C THR A 4 -8.52 -0.53 4.62
N ARG A 5 -8.00 0.58 5.15
CA ARG A 5 -7.95 0.87 6.60
C ARG A 5 -9.22 1.55 7.11
N CYS A 6 -9.74 2.54 6.38
CA CYS A 6 -10.83 3.40 6.85
C CYS A 6 -12.01 3.57 5.86
N GLY A 7 -11.95 2.93 4.68
CA GLY A 7 -12.95 3.09 3.62
C GLY A 7 -12.91 4.44 2.89
N GLY A 8 -12.04 5.36 3.29
CA GLY A 8 -11.93 6.71 2.72
C GLY A 8 -11.43 6.75 1.28
N LEU A 9 -11.50 7.94 0.67
CA LEU A 9 -11.03 8.18 -0.70
C LEU A 9 -9.51 8.04 -0.76
N MET A 10 -9.02 7.35 -1.80
CA MET A 10 -7.61 7.33 -2.16
C MET A 10 -7.38 8.14 -3.43
N VAL A 11 -6.40 9.03 -3.38
CA VAL A 11 -5.97 9.88 -4.50
C VAL A 11 -4.57 9.47 -4.96
N PHE A 12 -4.25 9.71 -6.22
CA PHE A 12 -2.89 9.53 -6.74
C PHE A 12 -2.05 10.75 -6.34
N GLU A 13 -0.86 10.49 -5.83
CA GLU A 13 0.12 11.50 -5.44
C GLU A 13 1.52 11.04 -5.90
N GLU A 14 2.33 12.02 -6.29
CA GLU A 14 3.75 11.85 -6.51
C GLU A 14 4.47 12.11 -5.19
N PHE A 15 5.32 11.17 -4.79
CA PHE A 15 6.10 11.24 -3.57
C PHE A 15 7.54 11.47 -3.96
N GLU A 16 8.07 12.64 -3.63
CA GLU A 16 9.47 12.98 -3.84
C GLU A 16 10.29 12.50 -2.64
N ASP A 17 11.34 11.71 -2.91
CA ASP A 17 12.34 11.40 -1.90
C ASP A 17 13.41 12.50 -1.92
N PHE A 18 13.35 13.43 -0.96
CA PHE A 18 14.30 14.53 -0.83
C PHE A 18 15.64 14.09 -0.22
N VAL A 19 16.19 12.96 -0.66
CA VAL A 19 17.54 12.55 -0.25
C VAL A 19 18.53 13.43 -1.02
N LEU A 20 19.23 14.30 -0.28
CA LEU A 20 20.26 15.19 -0.79
C LEU A 20 21.35 14.40 -1.53
N GLY A 21 21.25 14.27 -2.85
CA GLY A 21 22.33 13.78 -3.71
C GLY A 21 21.98 12.71 -4.74
N SER A 22 20.80 12.09 -4.69
CA SER A 22 20.30 11.23 -5.78
C SER A 22 19.14 11.93 -6.46
N GLY A 23 19.42 12.56 -7.60
CA GLY A 23 18.37 13.15 -8.41
C GLY A 23 17.42 12.06 -8.90
N ASP A 24 16.13 12.28 -8.68
CA ASP A 24 15.02 11.62 -9.38
C ASP A 24 14.46 10.31 -8.79
N ASP A 25 14.52 10.11 -7.48
CA ASP A 25 13.91 8.92 -6.83
C ASP A 25 12.47 9.19 -6.34
N GLY A 26 11.69 9.94 -7.13
CA GLY A 26 10.25 10.11 -6.90
C GLY A 26 9.48 8.84 -7.23
N PHE A 27 8.40 8.53 -6.50
CA PHE A 27 7.51 7.42 -6.84
C PHE A 27 6.04 7.84 -6.86
N LEU A 28 5.27 7.22 -7.75
CA LEU A 28 3.82 7.39 -7.78
C LEU A 28 3.16 6.42 -6.80
N GLY A 29 2.36 6.97 -5.90
CA GLY A 29 1.60 6.21 -4.92
C GLY A 29 0.16 6.68 -4.83
N ARG A 30 -0.61 6.01 -3.97
CA ARG A 30 -1.94 6.48 -3.58
C ARG A 30 -1.98 6.77 -2.09
N ARG A 31 -2.45 7.96 -1.72
CA ARG A 31 -2.68 8.35 -0.33
C ARG A 31 -4.16 8.41 -0.02
N CYS A 32 -4.54 7.95 1.17
CA CYS A 32 -5.87 8.20 1.70
C CYS A 32 -5.94 9.59 2.33
N ILE A 33 -6.86 10.42 1.86
CA ILE A 33 -7.03 11.78 2.39
C ILE A 33 -7.58 11.80 3.83
N ASN A 34 -8.23 10.72 4.27
CA ASN A 34 -8.85 10.64 5.60
C ASN A 34 -7.90 10.14 6.69
N CYS A 35 -7.03 9.17 6.39
CA CYS A 35 -6.19 8.52 7.42
C CYS A 35 -4.70 8.46 7.08
N GLY A 36 -4.29 9.02 5.94
CA GLY A 36 -2.89 9.04 5.51
C GLY A 36 -2.32 7.70 5.07
N ALA A 37 -3.13 6.64 4.95
CA ALA A 37 -2.65 5.35 4.47
C ALA A 37 -2.11 5.46 3.03
N MET A 38 -0.89 4.96 2.80
CA MET A 38 -0.23 4.99 1.50
C MET A 38 -0.15 3.58 0.88
N VAL A 39 -0.27 3.51 -0.45
CA VAL A 39 -0.11 2.30 -1.25
C VAL A 39 0.56 2.65 -2.56
N ASP A 40 1.84 2.32 -2.69
CA ASP A 40 2.59 2.32 -3.95
C ASP A 40 2.46 0.97 -4.69
N SER A 41 3.20 0.83 -5.79
CA SER A 41 3.25 -0.38 -6.61
C SER A 41 3.82 -1.60 -5.85
N VAL A 42 4.83 -1.40 -5.01
CA VAL A 42 5.50 -2.44 -4.21
C VAL A 42 4.58 -2.93 -3.10
N ILE A 43 3.96 -2.03 -2.33
CA ILE A 43 2.95 -2.34 -1.32
C ILE A 43 1.76 -3.06 -1.96
N ALA A 44 1.31 -2.61 -3.13
CA ALA A 44 0.23 -3.27 -3.85
C ALA A 44 0.60 -4.69 -4.29
N ALA A 45 1.82 -4.89 -4.82
CA ALA A 45 2.32 -6.21 -5.20
C ALA A 45 2.43 -7.13 -3.99
N HIS A 46 3.07 -6.66 -2.90
CA HIS A 46 3.21 -7.43 -1.67
C HIS A 46 1.86 -7.86 -1.09
N ARG A 47 0.87 -6.96 -1.05
CA ARG A 47 -0.49 -7.31 -0.59
C ARG A 47 -1.16 -8.38 -1.45
N ARG A 48 -0.96 -8.36 -2.77
CA ARG A 48 -1.51 -9.41 -3.65
C ARG A 48 -0.90 -10.78 -3.32
N PHE A 49 0.41 -10.83 -3.11
CA PHE A 49 1.11 -12.07 -2.74
C PHE A 49 0.68 -12.57 -1.36
N THR A 50 0.59 -11.71 -0.35
CA THR A 50 0.17 -12.14 1.00
C THR A 50 -1.30 -12.53 1.07
N SER A 51 -2.18 -11.85 0.32
CA SER A 51 -3.60 -12.25 0.22
C SER A 51 -3.76 -13.61 -0.47
N GLN A 52 -2.94 -13.94 -1.47
CA GLN A 52 -2.93 -15.27 -2.07
C GLN A 52 -2.39 -16.33 -1.10
N ALA A 53 -1.29 -16.04 -0.39
CA ALA A 53 -0.72 -16.97 0.58
C ALA A 53 -1.66 -17.27 1.75
N ALA A 54 -2.38 -16.25 2.26
CA ALA A 54 -3.38 -16.42 3.32
C ALA A 54 -4.60 -17.24 2.84
N ALA A 55 -5.00 -17.10 1.57
CA ALA A 55 -6.09 -17.89 0.99
C ALA A 55 -5.72 -19.37 0.80
N SER A 56 -4.42 -19.70 0.74
CA SER A 56 -3.93 -21.08 0.62
C SER A 56 -3.62 -21.78 1.95
N SER A 57 -3.75 -21.11 3.09
CA SER A 57 -3.51 -21.70 4.41
C SER A 57 -4.83 -22.06 5.08
N PRO A 58 -5.16 -23.34 5.32
CA PRO A 58 -6.33 -23.69 6.11
C PRO A 58 -6.11 -23.15 7.53
N ALA A 59 -7.08 -22.39 8.02
CA ALA A 59 -7.06 -21.77 9.34
C ALA A 59 -6.71 -22.79 10.42
N LEU A 60 -5.61 -22.54 11.14
CA LEU A 60 -5.31 -23.23 12.40
C LEU A 60 -6.36 -22.79 13.42
N THR A 61 -7.42 -23.58 13.54
CA THR A 61 -8.44 -23.46 14.58
C THR A 61 -7.86 -24.12 15.83
N THR A 62 -7.38 -23.32 16.78
CA THR A 62 -7.02 -23.83 18.11
C THR A 62 -8.27 -23.79 18.99
N VAL A 63 -8.64 -24.98 19.48
CA VAL A 63 -9.72 -25.27 20.44
C VAL A 63 -9.36 -24.76 21.83
#